data_AF-A0A9D8XKS3-F1
#
_entry.id   AF-A0A9D8XKS3-F1
#
_cell.length_a   1.000
_cell.length_b   1.000
_cell.length_c   1.000
_cell.angle_alpha   90.00
_cell.angle_beta   90.00
_cell.angle_gamma   90.00
#
_symmetry.space_group_name_H-M   'P 1'
#
loop_
_entity.id
_entity.type
_entity.pdbx_description
1 polymer ?
#
loop_
_entity_poly.entity_id
_entity_poly.type
_entity_poly.pdbx_seq_one_letter_code
_entity_poly.pdbx_strand_id
1 'polypeptide(L)'
;IGEIQSVWCRHFVAYGSCYFRSWCADRRNTTGLLLQKGCHDIDIIQWIAGAAPAKVVGMGRLSVYNQITDRYERGTMPDRKYAFRQDAWPPLEQKNMNPDMDVEDHNMVMMQLENGIQATYMHCMYTPDSERNYTFIGTKGRIENVGDFGGECQIHVWTQRGSRQKPDIIYNVTPVTTEGHGGCDFNIVPDFVDAILNEKPIPVSPIDARNAVAAGCLGHESMRNGCMPQDVPPVPAEWIEYFGKGQVK
;
A
#
# COMPACT_ATOMS: atom_id res chain seq x y z
N ILE A 1 -21.28 -1.39 -8.67
CA ILE A 1 -21.19 -2.88 -8.70
C ILE A 1 -22.02 -3.57 -7.59
N GLY A 2 -23.12 -2.94 -7.12
CA GLY A 2 -23.82 -3.43 -5.92
C GLY A 2 -23.04 -3.10 -4.64
N GLU A 3 -23.36 -3.81 -3.56
CA GLU A 3 -22.66 -3.71 -2.28
C GLU A 3 -21.33 -4.45 -2.37
N ILE A 4 -20.22 -3.80 -1.99
CA ILE A 4 -18.89 -4.43 -1.95
C ILE A 4 -18.89 -5.49 -0.86
N GLN A 5 -18.28 -6.65 -1.13
CA GLN A 5 -18.15 -7.77 -0.19
C GLN A 5 -16.70 -8.25 -0.05
N SER A 6 -15.90 -8.10 -1.11
CA SER A 6 -14.51 -8.53 -1.15
C SER A 6 -13.63 -7.51 -1.88
N VAL A 7 -12.44 -7.25 -1.34
CA VAL A 7 -11.45 -6.33 -1.92
C VAL A 7 -10.10 -7.01 -2.01
N TRP A 8 -9.46 -6.99 -3.18
CA TRP A 8 -8.10 -7.50 -3.36
C TRP A 8 -7.18 -6.41 -3.87
N CYS A 9 -5.99 -6.30 -3.30
CA CYS A 9 -4.93 -5.43 -3.79
C CYS A 9 -3.65 -6.24 -3.98
N ARG A 10 -3.09 -6.21 -5.19
CA ARG A 10 -1.78 -6.77 -5.53
C ARG A 10 -0.85 -5.62 -5.88
N HIS A 11 0.30 -5.54 -5.22
CA HIS A 11 1.27 -4.49 -5.43
C HIS A 11 2.60 -5.10 -5.86
N PHE A 12 2.90 -4.97 -7.15
CA PHE A 12 4.16 -5.35 -7.77
C PHE A 12 5.12 -4.16 -7.66
N VAL A 13 6.35 -4.39 -7.21
CA VAL A 13 7.38 -3.35 -7.04
C VAL A 13 8.69 -3.79 -7.68
N ALA A 14 9.02 -3.23 -8.84
CA ALA A 14 10.26 -3.53 -9.55
C ALA A 14 11.50 -2.86 -8.95
N TYR A 15 11.31 -1.74 -8.26
CA TYR A 15 12.38 -0.94 -7.69
C TYR A 15 12.64 -1.23 -6.21
N GLY A 16 12.21 -2.39 -5.70
CA GLY A 16 12.26 -2.68 -4.25
C GLY A 16 13.68 -2.73 -3.69
N SER A 17 14.69 -2.98 -4.53
CA SER A 17 16.11 -2.89 -4.13
C SER A 17 16.48 -1.51 -3.58
N CYS A 18 15.73 -0.44 -3.89
CA CYS A 18 15.97 0.89 -3.29
C CYS A 18 15.75 0.93 -1.77
N TYR A 19 14.88 0.06 -1.24
CA TYR A 19 14.62 -0.08 0.20
C TYR A 19 15.67 -0.98 0.84
N PHE A 20 16.04 -2.06 0.14
CA PHE A 20 17.03 -3.03 0.60
C PHE A 20 18.49 -2.58 0.45
N ARG A 21 18.72 -1.42 -0.17
CA ARG A 21 19.98 -0.65 -0.15
C ARG A 21 20.02 0.41 0.96
N SER A 22 18.96 0.55 1.74
CA SER A 22 18.75 1.64 2.69
C SER A 22 18.45 1.11 4.09
N TRP A 23 18.37 2.02 5.06
CA TRP A 23 17.93 1.76 6.43
C TRP A 23 16.57 1.04 6.52
N CYS A 24 15.73 1.14 5.48
CA CYS A 24 14.43 0.48 5.39
C CYS A 24 14.52 -1.06 5.39
N ALA A 25 15.70 -1.62 5.14
CA ALA A 25 15.94 -3.05 5.14
C ALA A 25 16.05 -3.65 6.57
N ASP A 26 16.23 -2.80 7.56
CA ASP A 26 16.57 -3.15 8.95
C ASP A 26 15.44 -2.75 9.89
N ARG A 27 14.91 -3.74 10.61
CA ARG A 27 13.78 -3.61 11.51
C ARG A 27 14.02 -2.66 12.67
N ARG A 28 15.28 -2.39 13.02
CA ARG A 28 15.62 -1.38 14.05
C ARG A 28 15.20 0.03 13.63
N ASN A 29 15.10 0.28 12.31
CA ASN A 29 14.75 1.59 11.76
C ASN A 29 13.31 1.65 11.22
N THR A 30 12.68 0.51 10.97
CA THR A 30 11.32 0.43 10.43
C THR A 30 10.61 -0.83 10.88
N THR A 31 9.29 -0.83 11.00
CA THR A 31 8.57 -2.10 11.24
C THR A 31 8.73 -3.07 10.07
N GLY A 32 8.77 -2.56 8.84
CA GLY A 32 8.92 -3.32 7.60
C GLY A 32 8.22 -2.65 6.42
N LEU A 33 8.31 -3.27 5.25
CA LEU A 33 7.91 -2.61 4.00
C LEU A 33 6.39 -2.57 3.79
N LEU A 34 5.60 -3.34 4.54
CA LEU A 34 4.14 -3.19 4.57
C LEU A 34 3.75 -1.79 5.03
N LEU A 35 4.47 -1.20 6.00
CA LEU A 35 4.23 0.19 6.41
C LEU A 35 4.79 1.22 5.43
N GLN A 36 5.88 0.90 4.73
CA GLN A 36 6.47 1.83 3.75
C GLN A 36 5.66 1.91 2.46
N LYS A 37 5.01 0.80 2.06
CA LYS A 37 4.33 0.69 0.76
C LYS A 37 2.87 0.28 0.79
N GLY A 38 2.43 -0.41 1.84
CA GLY A 38 1.08 -0.97 1.91
C GLY A 38 0.09 -0.17 2.73
N CYS A 39 0.53 0.71 3.64
CA CYS A 39 -0.40 1.50 4.44
C CYS A 39 -1.29 2.40 3.58
N HIS A 40 -0.76 3.02 2.53
CA HIS A 40 -1.57 3.81 1.60
C HIS A 40 -2.55 2.95 0.79
N ASP A 41 -2.17 1.71 0.46
CA ASP A 41 -3.06 0.79 -0.26
C ASP A 41 -4.19 0.30 0.67
N ILE A 42 -3.89 0.07 1.95
CA ILE A 42 -4.88 -0.24 3.00
C ILE A 42 -5.83 0.95 3.21
N ASP A 43 -5.31 2.18 3.19
CA ASP A 43 -6.11 3.40 3.30
C ASP A 43 -7.12 3.51 2.14
N ILE A 44 -6.69 3.28 0.90
CA ILE A 44 -7.58 3.22 -0.27
C ILE A 44 -8.65 2.12 -0.12
N ILE A 45 -8.26 0.95 0.40
CA ILE A 45 -9.20 -0.17 0.64
C ILE A 45 -10.28 0.26 1.62
N GLN A 46 -9.93 0.78 2.80
CA GLN A 46 -10.92 1.18 3.82
C GLN A 46 -11.78 2.36 3.35
N TRP A 47 -11.20 3.30 2.60
CA TRP A 47 -11.91 4.46 2.09
C TRP A 47 -13.02 4.05 1.11
N ILE A 48 -12.69 3.22 0.11
CA ILE A 48 -13.66 2.75 -0.88
C ILE A 48 -14.65 1.74 -0.27
N ALA A 49 -14.20 0.92 0.67
CA ALA A 49 -15.06 -0.05 1.36
C ALA A 49 -15.94 0.60 2.46
N GLY A 50 -15.65 1.84 2.85
CA GLY A 50 -16.39 2.61 3.85
C GLY A 50 -16.29 2.06 5.28
N ALA A 51 -15.22 1.35 5.62
CA ALA A 51 -15.00 0.79 6.96
C ALA A 51 -13.53 0.50 7.26
N ALA A 52 -13.11 0.73 8.50
CA ALA A 52 -11.75 0.48 8.94
C ALA A 52 -11.46 -1.02 9.11
N PRO A 53 -10.18 -1.45 9.06
CA PRO A 53 -9.80 -2.80 9.44
C PRO A 53 -10.08 -3.06 10.92
N ALA A 54 -10.80 -4.15 11.21
CA ALA A 54 -11.12 -4.61 12.57
C ALA A 54 -10.22 -5.77 13.01
N LYS A 55 -9.79 -6.63 12.08
CA LYS A 55 -8.92 -7.78 12.34
C LYS A 55 -7.98 -8.01 11.19
N VAL A 56 -6.74 -8.37 11.47
CA VAL A 56 -5.68 -8.61 10.47
C VAL A 56 -4.95 -9.91 10.75
N VAL A 57 -4.60 -10.65 9.70
CA VAL A 57 -3.66 -11.77 9.75
C VAL A 57 -2.67 -11.64 8.61
N GLY A 58 -1.38 -11.92 8.87
CA GLY A 58 -0.32 -11.68 7.92
C GLY A 58 0.60 -12.88 7.70
N MET A 59 1.13 -13.01 6.49
CA MET A 59 2.22 -13.91 6.14
C MET A 59 3.26 -13.15 5.32
N GLY A 60 4.55 -13.38 5.57
CA GLY A 60 5.63 -12.70 4.86
C GLY A 60 6.96 -13.39 5.05
N ARG A 61 7.92 -13.08 4.18
CA ARG A 61 9.25 -13.66 4.23
C ARG A 61 10.28 -12.70 3.62
N LEU A 62 11.51 -12.79 4.11
CA LEU A 62 12.70 -12.31 3.42
C LEU A 62 13.30 -13.48 2.64
N SER A 63 12.98 -13.56 1.36
CA SER A 63 13.16 -14.76 0.54
C SER A 63 14.22 -14.62 -0.55
N VAL A 64 14.49 -13.41 -1.04
CA VAL A 64 15.37 -13.15 -2.20
C VAL A 64 16.54 -12.28 -1.80
N TYR A 65 16.32 -11.08 -1.27
CA TYR A 65 17.40 -10.10 -1.15
C TYR A 65 18.42 -10.44 -0.05
N ASN A 66 18.09 -11.32 0.89
CA ASN A 66 19.05 -11.87 1.86
C ASN A 66 20.08 -12.81 1.21
N GLN A 67 19.78 -13.41 0.05
CA GLN A 67 20.69 -14.33 -0.63
C GLN A 67 21.87 -13.64 -1.30
N ILE A 68 21.78 -12.32 -1.52
CA ILE A 68 22.80 -11.55 -2.22
C ILE A 68 23.99 -11.30 -1.29
N THR A 69 25.17 -11.82 -1.60
CA THR A 69 26.34 -11.68 -0.72
C THR A 69 27.10 -10.37 -0.92
N ASP A 70 26.87 -9.68 -2.03
CA ASP A 70 27.49 -8.39 -2.33
C ASP A 70 26.82 -7.26 -1.52
N ARG A 71 27.47 -6.90 -0.41
CA ARG A 71 27.01 -5.89 0.56
C ARG A 71 27.92 -4.67 0.54
N TYR A 72 27.36 -3.49 0.79
CA TYR A 72 28.17 -2.29 0.97
C TYR A 72 28.81 -2.23 2.36
N GLU A 73 29.88 -1.45 2.51
CA GLU A 73 30.54 -1.22 3.80
C GLU A 73 29.73 -0.30 4.72
N ARG A 74 29.65 -0.64 6.01
CA ARG A 74 28.89 0.16 6.99
C ARG A 74 29.40 1.60 7.03
N GLY A 75 28.47 2.56 7.04
CA GLY A 75 28.78 3.99 6.99
C GLY A 75 28.86 4.56 5.58
N THR A 76 28.80 3.72 4.54
CA THR A 76 28.59 4.17 3.16
C THR A 76 27.10 4.31 2.84
N MET A 77 26.78 5.17 1.87
CA MET A 77 25.42 5.33 1.33
C MET A 77 25.45 4.91 -0.14
N PRO A 78 24.95 3.71 -0.49
CA PRO A 78 24.91 3.27 -1.88
C PRO A 78 23.90 4.09 -2.68
N ASP A 79 24.09 4.15 -4.00
CA ASP A 79 23.12 4.79 -4.89
C ASP A 79 21.80 4.00 -4.94
N ARG A 80 20.76 4.56 -4.31
CA ARG A 80 19.41 4.00 -4.32
C ARG A 80 18.70 4.22 -5.65
N LYS A 81 19.11 5.21 -6.45
CA LYS A 81 18.50 5.53 -7.75
C LYS A 81 18.77 4.44 -8.78
N TYR A 82 19.83 3.64 -8.58
CA TYR A 82 20.11 2.47 -9.39
C TYR A 82 18.88 1.56 -9.55
N ALA A 83 18.08 1.38 -8.49
CA ALA A 83 16.89 0.54 -8.48
C ALA A 83 15.80 0.92 -9.49
N PHE A 84 15.83 2.14 -10.05
CA PHE A 84 14.85 2.61 -11.03
C PHE A 84 15.33 2.44 -12.47
N ARG A 85 16.53 1.88 -12.68
CA ARG A 85 17.06 1.61 -14.01
C ARG A 85 16.54 0.27 -14.52
N GLN A 86 16.37 0.15 -15.84
CA GLN A 86 15.92 -1.10 -16.46
C GLN A 86 16.90 -2.26 -16.27
N ASP A 87 18.19 -1.97 -16.10
CA ASP A 87 19.24 -2.97 -15.82
C ASP A 87 19.34 -3.36 -14.34
N ALA A 88 18.48 -2.82 -13.46
CA ALA A 88 18.37 -3.23 -12.07
C ALA A 88 17.55 -4.52 -11.91
N TRP A 89 17.81 -5.51 -12.77
CA TRP A 89 17.11 -6.79 -12.87
C TRP A 89 18.05 -7.84 -13.47
N PRO A 90 17.99 -9.13 -13.06
CA PRO A 90 17.10 -9.75 -12.06
C PRO A 90 17.49 -9.45 -10.60
N PRO A 91 16.62 -9.73 -9.61
CA PRO A 91 16.82 -9.28 -8.24
C PRO A 91 18.06 -9.91 -7.57
N LEU A 92 18.39 -11.17 -7.88
CA LEU A 92 19.57 -11.85 -7.32
C LEU A 92 20.91 -11.36 -7.90
N GLU A 93 20.88 -10.63 -9.02
CA GLU A 93 22.08 -10.04 -9.64
C GLU A 93 22.38 -8.63 -9.13
N GLN A 94 21.54 -8.10 -8.24
CA GLN A 94 21.79 -6.83 -7.57
C GLN A 94 23.06 -6.92 -6.70
N LYS A 95 23.77 -5.80 -6.57
CA LYS A 95 25.01 -5.65 -5.77
C LYS A 95 24.86 -4.56 -4.73
N ASN A 96 25.84 -4.33 -3.86
CA ASN A 96 25.84 -3.22 -2.88
C ASN A 96 24.53 -3.15 -2.07
N MET A 97 24.09 -4.30 -1.55
CA MET A 97 22.88 -4.38 -0.73
C MET A 97 23.20 -4.06 0.74
N ASN A 98 22.18 -3.74 1.54
CA ASN A 98 22.37 -3.46 2.97
C ASN A 98 22.94 -4.70 3.69
N PRO A 99 24.01 -4.57 4.50
CA PRO A 99 24.53 -5.66 5.31
C PRO A 99 23.57 -6.10 6.42
N ASP A 100 22.67 -5.22 6.88
CA ASP A 100 21.63 -5.53 7.87
C ASP A 100 20.27 -5.61 7.16
N MET A 101 19.73 -6.83 7.08
CA MET A 101 18.48 -7.10 6.39
C MET A 101 17.65 -8.14 7.13
N ASP A 102 16.54 -7.70 7.70
CA ASP A 102 15.65 -8.57 8.46
C ASP A 102 14.16 -8.19 8.36
N VAL A 103 13.80 -7.31 7.42
CA VAL A 103 12.41 -7.07 6.98
C VAL A 103 12.02 -8.01 5.83
N GLU A 104 10.72 -8.28 5.70
CA GLU A 104 10.16 -9.11 4.64
C GLU A 104 10.28 -8.42 3.26
N ASP A 105 10.68 -9.16 2.21
CA ASP A 105 10.74 -8.68 0.81
C ASP A 105 9.51 -9.05 -0.02
N HIS A 106 8.63 -9.87 0.54
CA HIS A 106 7.25 -9.98 0.12
C HIS A 106 6.36 -10.33 1.33
N ASN A 107 5.12 -9.89 1.29
CA ASN A 107 4.12 -10.24 2.30
C ASN A 107 2.69 -10.11 1.75
N MET A 108 1.77 -10.65 2.53
CA MET A 108 0.34 -10.59 2.32
C MET A 108 -0.37 -10.49 3.66
N VAL A 109 -1.40 -9.66 3.71
CA VAL A 109 -2.31 -9.54 4.85
C VAL A 109 -3.75 -9.77 4.38
N MET A 110 -4.51 -10.48 5.20
CA MET A 110 -5.95 -10.57 5.10
C MET A 110 -6.57 -9.74 6.22
N MET A 111 -7.65 -9.05 5.91
CA MET A 111 -8.33 -8.12 6.81
C MET A 111 -9.82 -8.41 6.83
N GLN A 112 -10.41 -8.33 8.02
CA GLN A 112 -11.85 -8.20 8.21
C GLN A 112 -12.12 -6.74 8.55
N LEU A 113 -12.91 -6.04 7.74
CA LEU A 113 -13.33 -4.66 8.01
C LEU A 113 -14.52 -4.64 8.99
N GLU A 114 -14.73 -3.53 9.67
CA GLU A 114 -15.78 -3.34 10.69
C GLU A 114 -17.20 -3.63 10.15
N ASN A 115 -17.45 -3.37 8.88
CA ASN A 115 -18.74 -3.61 8.23
C ASN A 115 -18.91 -5.04 7.68
N GLY A 116 -17.98 -5.96 7.96
CA GLY A 116 -18.05 -7.33 7.50
C GLY A 116 -17.41 -7.60 6.13
N ILE A 117 -16.98 -6.56 5.40
CA ILE A 117 -16.22 -6.73 4.14
C ILE A 117 -14.87 -7.39 4.43
N GLN A 118 -14.47 -8.33 3.58
CA GLN A 118 -13.15 -8.96 3.65
C GLN A 118 -12.21 -8.36 2.62
N ALA A 119 -10.97 -8.12 3.01
CA ALA A 119 -9.97 -7.52 2.15
C ALA A 119 -8.64 -8.25 2.21
N THR A 120 -7.90 -8.22 1.11
CA THR A 120 -6.52 -8.73 1.05
C THR A 120 -5.61 -7.67 0.45
N TYR A 121 -4.46 -7.47 1.07
CA TYR A 121 -3.37 -6.71 0.50
C TYR A 121 -2.15 -7.61 0.38
N MET A 122 -1.46 -7.59 -0.75
CA MET A 122 -0.22 -8.33 -0.92
C MET A 122 0.77 -7.54 -1.78
N HIS A 123 2.04 -7.65 -1.43
CA HIS A 123 3.10 -7.00 -2.19
C HIS A 123 4.33 -7.88 -2.37
N CYS A 124 5.12 -7.55 -3.40
CA CYS A 124 6.37 -8.23 -3.68
C CYS A 124 7.40 -7.20 -4.17
N MET A 125 8.54 -7.13 -3.50
CA MET A 125 9.55 -6.08 -3.69
C MET A 125 10.58 -6.40 -4.77
N TYR A 126 10.39 -7.49 -5.53
CA TYR A 126 11.36 -7.97 -6.51
C TYR A 126 10.68 -8.49 -7.79
N THR A 127 9.58 -7.86 -8.19
CA THR A 127 8.87 -8.18 -9.43
C THR A 127 9.57 -7.53 -10.63
N PRO A 128 9.40 -8.03 -11.87
CA PRO A 128 9.99 -7.38 -13.04
C PRO A 128 9.28 -6.06 -13.40
N ASP A 129 8.04 -5.89 -12.95
CA ASP A 129 7.13 -4.81 -13.25
C ASP A 129 6.65 -4.10 -11.97
N SER A 130 6.10 -2.89 -12.12
CA SER A 130 5.48 -2.16 -11.02
C SER A 130 4.04 -1.85 -11.37
N GLU A 131 3.12 -2.29 -10.53
CA GLU A 131 1.70 -1.99 -10.65
C GLU A 131 1.00 -2.25 -9.31
N ARG A 132 0.14 -1.31 -8.89
CA ARG A 132 -0.91 -1.54 -7.91
C ARG A 132 -2.20 -1.90 -8.62
N ASN A 133 -2.68 -3.09 -8.36
CA ASN A 133 -3.92 -3.60 -8.90
C ASN A 133 -4.94 -3.80 -7.77
N TYR A 134 -5.92 -2.90 -7.71
CA TYR A 134 -7.09 -2.93 -6.87
C TYR A 134 -8.25 -3.61 -7.59
N THR A 135 -8.90 -4.55 -6.92
CA THR A 135 -10.08 -5.26 -7.38
C THR A 135 -11.16 -5.20 -6.31
N PHE A 136 -12.29 -4.58 -6.61
CA PHE A 136 -13.44 -4.55 -5.70
C PHE A 136 -14.56 -5.41 -6.28
N ILE A 137 -15.07 -6.34 -5.49
CA ILE A 137 -16.09 -7.31 -5.88
C ILE A 137 -17.33 -7.06 -5.04
N GLY A 138 -18.46 -6.84 -5.70
CA GLY A 138 -19.74 -6.60 -5.07
C GLY A 138 -20.85 -7.52 -5.55
N THR A 139 -22.02 -7.38 -4.96
CA THR A 139 -23.18 -8.24 -5.19
C THR A 139 -23.73 -8.20 -6.62
N LYS A 140 -23.35 -7.20 -7.43
CA LYS A 140 -23.82 -7.01 -8.81
C LYS A 140 -22.69 -6.80 -9.81
N GLY A 141 -21.44 -7.08 -9.45
CA GLY A 141 -20.32 -6.92 -10.36
C GLY A 141 -18.97 -6.76 -9.69
N ARG A 142 -17.98 -6.35 -10.48
CA ARG A 142 -16.59 -6.16 -10.08
C ARG A 142 -15.98 -4.97 -10.81
N ILE A 143 -15.11 -4.24 -10.13
CA ILE A 143 -14.21 -3.25 -10.75
C ILE A 143 -12.76 -3.68 -10.52
N GLU A 144 -11.88 -3.41 -11.49
CA GLU A 144 -10.44 -3.67 -11.43
C GLU A 144 -9.72 -2.54 -12.18
N ASN A 145 -8.66 -1.97 -11.62
CA ASN A 145 -7.80 -1.09 -12.42
C ASN A 145 -6.77 -1.92 -13.20
N VAL A 146 -6.40 -1.42 -14.37
CA VAL A 146 -5.34 -1.96 -15.24
C VAL A 146 -4.35 -0.84 -15.47
N GLY A 147 -3.12 -1.04 -14.97
CA GLY A 147 -2.13 0.02 -14.84
C GLY A 147 -2.40 0.94 -13.64
N ASP A 148 -1.34 1.52 -13.09
CA ASP A 148 -1.38 2.46 -11.96
C ASP A 148 -0.56 3.74 -12.18
N PHE A 149 0.11 3.84 -13.34
CA PHE A 149 0.93 4.98 -13.72
C PHE A 149 1.02 5.08 -15.25
N GLY A 150 1.21 6.30 -15.77
CA GLY A 150 1.25 6.57 -17.20
C GLY A 150 -0.14 6.69 -17.83
N GLY A 151 -0.23 7.34 -18.99
CA GLY A 151 -1.49 7.72 -19.65
C GLY A 151 -2.38 6.59 -20.16
N GLU A 152 -2.10 5.35 -19.77
CA GLU A 152 -2.81 4.13 -20.20
C GLU A 152 -3.54 3.43 -19.04
N CYS A 153 -3.70 4.10 -17.90
CA CYS A 153 -4.46 3.57 -16.77
C CYS A 153 -5.95 3.48 -17.11
N GLN A 154 -6.56 2.34 -16.81
CA GLN A 154 -7.98 2.09 -17.06
C GLN A 154 -8.66 1.50 -15.82
N ILE A 155 -9.93 1.84 -15.61
CA ILE A 155 -10.81 1.12 -14.69
C ILE A 155 -11.77 0.28 -15.52
N HIS A 156 -11.67 -1.03 -15.35
CA HIS A 156 -12.53 -1.99 -16.01
C HIS A 156 -13.67 -2.39 -15.08
N VAL A 157 -14.89 -2.47 -15.61
CA VAL A 157 -16.09 -2.85 -14.85
C VAL A 157 -16.78 -4.03 -15.52
N TRP A 158 -17.13 -5.03 -14.72
CA TRP A 158 -17.95 -6.17 -15.11
C TRP A 158 -19.21 -6.21 -14.26
N THR A 159 -20.35 -6.31 -14.91
CA THR A 159 -21.71 -6.36 -14.37
C THR A 159 -22.46 -7.60 -14.82
N GLN A 160 -21.93 -8.33 -15.81
CA GLN A 160 -22.51 -9.55 -16.36
C GLN A 160 -21.49 -10.71 -16.35
N ARG A 161 -21.96 -11.95 -16.46
CA ARG A 161 -21.07 -13.12 -16.62
C ARG A 161 -20.44 -13.08 -18.01
N GLY A 162 -19.12 -13.23 -18.08
CA GLY A 162 -18.40 -13.19 -19.35
C GLY A 162 -16.90 -13.37 -19.17
N SER A 163 -16.15 -13.08 -20.22
CA SER A 163 -14.69 -13.13 -20.19
C SER A 163 -14.11 -11.95 -19.41
N ARG A 164 -13.08 -12.22 -18.58
CA ARG A 164 -12.30 -11.14 -17.95
C ARG A 164 -11.69 -10.19 -18.98
N GLN A 165 -11.33 -10.66 -20.19
CA GLN A 165 -10.74 -9.82 -21.22
C GLN A 165 -11.71 -8.81 -21.86
N LYS A 166 -13.01 -8.92 -21.58
CA LYS A 166 -14.07 -8.10 -22.17
C LYS A 166 -14.89 -7.43 -21.05
N PRO A 167 -14.39 -6.34 -20.44
CA PRO A 167 -15.19 -5.55 -19.52
C PRO A 167 -16.42 -4.97 -20.20
N ASP A 168 -17.49 -4.77 -19.42
CA ASP A 168 -18.73 -4.14 -19.89
C ASP A 168 -18.55 -2.62 -20.03
N ILE A 169 -17.73 -2.02 -19.16
CA ILE A 169 -17.41 -0.60 -19.16
C ILE A 169 -15.91 -0.43 -18.93
N ILE A 170 -15.30 0.49 -19.68
CA ILE A 170 -13.92 0.93 -19.50
C ILE A 170 -13.92 2.43 -19.25
N TYR A 171 -13.39 2.85 -18.11
CA TYR A 171 -13.06 4.24 -17.84
C TYR A 171 -11.57 4.45 -18.08
N ASN A 172 -11.22 5.33 -19.02
CA ASN A 172 -9.82 5.72 -19.22
C ASN A 172 -9.47 6.79 -18.20
N VAL A 173 -8.40 6.56 -17.44
CA VAL A 173 -7.91 7.49 -16.42
C VAL A 173 -6.85 8.37 -17.08
N THR A 174 -7.22 9.61 -17.39
CA THR A 174 -6.27 10.58 -17.93
C THR A 174 -5.45 11.17 -16.79
N PRO A 175 -4.11 11.05 -16.81
CA PRO A 175 -3.27 11.70 -15.80
C PRO A 175 -3.42 13.22 -15.90
N VAL A 176 -3.65 13.87 -14.76
CA VAL A 176 -3.71 15.33 -14.67
C VAL A 176 -2.34 15.95 -14.93
N THR A 177 -1.28 15.28 -14.47
CA THR A 177 0.13 15.57 -14.75
C THR A 177 0.98 14.35 -14.38
N THR A 178 2.20 14.26 -14.91
CA THR A 178 3.21 13.26 -14.51
C THR A 178 4.20 13.80 -13.47
N GLU A 179 4.16 15.10 -13.17
CA GLU A 179 4.96 15.74 -12.13
C GLU A 179 4.39 15.49 -10.73
N GLY A 180 5.16 15.75 -9.67
CA GLY A 180 4.66 15.76 -8.29
C GLY A 180 4.00 14.45 -7.84
N HIS A 181 4.71 13.32 -7.97
CA HIS A 181 4.23 11.97 -7.62
C HIS A 181 2.89 11.61 -8.30
N GLY A 182 2.80 11.81 -9.61
CA GLY A 182 1.57 11.51 -10.38
C GLY A 182 0.48 12.57 -10.21
N GLY A 183 0.86 13.78 -9.83
CA GLY A 183 -0.03 14.93 -9.63
C GLY A 183 -0.58 15.09 -8.22
N CYS A 184 -0.35 14.12 -7.32
CA CYS A 184 -0.87 14.15 -5.96
C CYS A 184 -0.30 15.32 -5.13
N ASP A 185 0.98 15.67 -5.30
CA ASP A 185 1.61 16.73 -4.50
C ASP A 185 0.91 18.09 -4.68
N PHE A 186 0.41 18.36 -5.88
CA PHE A 186 -0.30 19.61 -6.22
C PHE A 186 -1.70 19.70 -5.61
N ASN A 187 -2.23 18.61 -5.05
CA ASN A 187 -3.49 18.62 -4.29
C ASN A 187 -3.21 18.59 -2.79
N ILE A 188 -2.32 17.69 -2.35
CA ILE A 188 -2.04 17.46 -0.92
C ILE A 188 -1.41 18.70 -0.27
N VAL A 189 -0.41 19.32 -0.91
CA VAL A 189 0.31 20.45 -0.30
C VAL A 189 -0.61 21.67 -0.16
N PRO A 190 -1.37 22.10 -1.18
CA PRO A 190 -2.34 23.18 -1.01
C PRO A 190 -3.44 22.87 0.01
N ASP A 191 -4.00 21.66 0.01
CA ASP A 191 -5.03 21.29 1.00
C ASP A 191 -4.49 21.36 2.45
N PHE A 192 -3.24 20.96 2.68
CA PHE A 192 -2.59 21.11 3.98
C PHE A 192 -2.41 22.59 4.36
N VAL A 193 -1.95 23.43 3.43
CA VAL A 193 -1.78 24.86 3.67
C VAL A 193 -3.13 25.54 3.94
N ASP A 194 -4.18 25.22 3.18
CA ASP A 194 -5.52 25.74 3.38
C ASP A 194 -6.13 25.29 4.72
N ALA A 195 -5.87 24.05 5.14
CA ALA A 195 -6.33 23.57 6.44
C ALA A 195 -5.73 24.39 7.59
N ILE A 196 -4.47 24.83 7.47
CA ILE A 196 -3.79 25.63 8.49
C ILE A 196 -4.21 27.10 8.42
N LEU A 197 -4.21 27.68 7.21
CA LEU A 197 -4.39 29.13 7.05
C LEU A 197 -5.85 29.56 7.00
N ASN A 198 -6.73 28.68 6.51
CA ASN A 198 -8.13 29.01 6.22
C ASN A 198 -9.12 28.10 6.97
N GLU A 199 -8.64 27.24 7.89
CA GLU A 199 -9.45 26.26 8.64
C GLU A 199 -10.32 25.37 7.74
N LYS A 200 -9.87 25.15 6.50
CA LYS A 200 -10.57 24.30 5.54
C LYS A 200 -10.54 22.85 6.06
N PRO A 201 -11.69 22.15 6.14
CA PRO A 201 -11.70 20.74 6.49
C PRO A 201 -10.85 19.92 5.52
N ILE A 202 -9.98 19.08 6.06
CA ILE A 202 -9.20 18.13 5.26
C ILE A 202 -10.08 16.95 4.82
N PRO A 203 -9.92 16.44 3.59
CA PRO A 203 -10.74 15.36 3.06
C PRO A 203 -10.39 13.98 3.66
N VAL A 204 -9.28 13.88 4.41
CA VAL A 204 -8.78 12.63 5.00
C VAL A 204 -8.54 12.84 6.49
N SER A 205 -9.05 11.96 7.34
CA SER A 205 -8.87 12.09 8.79
C SER A 205 -7.54 11.47 9.24
N PRO A 206 -6.85 12.04 10.24
CA PRO A 206 -5.75 11.36 10.93
C PRO A 206 -6.14 9.99 11.50
N ILE A 207 -7.42 9.77 11.76
CA ILE A 207 -7.96 8.47 12.17
C ILE A 207 -7.82 7.44 11.06
N ASP A 208 -8.11 7.81 9.81
CA ASP A 208 -8.03 6.92 8.65
C ASP A 208 -6.58 6.44 8.46
N ALA A 209 -5.64 7.39 8.48
CA ALA A 209 -4.21 7.12 8.43
C ALA A 209 -3.76 6.22 9.59
N ARG A 210 -4.21 6.49 10.82
CA ARG A 210 -3.92 5.64 11.98
C ARG A 210 -4.43 4.21 11.76
N ASN A 211 -5.64 4.03 11.23
CA ASN A 211 -6.24 2.71 11.04
C ASN A 211 -5.45 1.88 10.03
N ALA A 212 -5.04 2.49 8.92
CA ALA A 212 -4.19 1.86 7.93
C ALA A 212 -2.81 1.48 8.50
N VAL A 213 -2.19 2.37 9.28
CA VAL A 213 -0.91 2.09 9.96
C VAL A 213 -1.06 0.99 11.01
N ALA A 214 -2.11 1.02 11.83
CA ALA A 214 -2.37 0.00 12.83
C ALA A 214 -2.55 -1.38 12.20
N ALA A 215 -3.31 -1.46 11.10
CA ALA A 215 -3.47 -2.68 10.33
C ALA A 215 -2.13 -3.19 9.78
N GLY A 216 -1.27 -2.31 9.26
CA GLY A 216 0.07 -2.68 8.79
C GLY A 216 1.01 -3.15 9.91
N CYS A 217 1.01 -2.48 11.06
CA CYS A 217 1.78 -2.88 12.24
C CYS A 217 1.35 -4.28 12.74
N LEU A 218 0.04 -4.49 12.91
CA LEU A 218 -0.52 -5.74 13.37
C LEU A 218 -0.39 -6.86 12.32
N GLY A 219 -0.37 -6.51 11.04
CA GLY A 219 0.00 -7.42 9.96
C GLY A 219 1.41 -7.98 10.17
N HIS A 220 2.40 -7.12 10.45
CA HIS A 220 3.76 -7.56 10.77
C HIS A 220 3.83 -8.38 12.06
N GLU A 221 3.10 -7.97 13.11
CA GLU A 221 3.04 -8.73 14.36
C GLU A 221 2.50 -10.15 14.13
N SER A 222 1.44 -10.29 13.34
CA SER A 222 0.88 -11.58 12.94
C SER A 222 1.91 -12.45 12.20
N MET A 223 2.60 -11.88 11.20
CA MET A 223 3.63 -12.60 10.43
C MET A 223 4.72 -13.19 11.31
N ARG A 224 5.13 -12.45 12.34
CA ARG A 224 6.27 -12.78 13.20
C ARG A 224 5.90 -13.68 14.38
N ASN A 225 4.61 -13.77 14.69
CA ASN A 225 4.08 -14.60 15.76
C ASN A 225 3.20 -15.74 15.25
N GLY A 226 3.69 -16.49 14.27
CA GLY A 226 3.03 -17.73 13.83
C GLY A 226 1.75 -17.51 13.03
N CYS A 227 1.61 -16.38 12.33
CA CYS A 227 0.44 -16.05 11.52
C CYS A 227 -0.86 -15.98 12.34
N MET A 228 -0.76 -15.56 13.60
CA MET A 228 -1.91 -15.46 14.49
C MET A 228 -2.73 -14.19 14.20
N PRO A 229 -4.07 -14.27 14.12
CA PRO A 229 -4.91 -13.09 13.92
C PRO A 229 -4.72 -12.05 15.03
N GLN A 230 -4.77 -10.77 14.64
CA GLN A 230 -4.64 -9.61 15.52
C GLN A 230 -5.89 -8.74 15.42
N ASP A 231 -6.45 -8.34 16.55
CA ASP A 231 -7.54 -7.37 16.60
C ASP A 231 -6.99 -5.94 16.52
N VAL A 232 -7.56 -5.12 15.65
CA VAL A 232 -7.19 -3.71 15.53
C VAL A 232 -7.86 -2.96 16.68
N PRO A 233 -7.11 -2.28 17.57
CA PRO A 233 -7.72 -1.63 18.71
C PRO A 233 -8.60 -0.46 18.25
N PRO A 234 -9.76 -0.26 18.88
CA PRO A 234 -10.65 0.83 18.53
C PRO A 234 -9.99 2.18 18.78
N VAL A 235 -10.45 3.19 18.06
CA VAL A 235 -10.00 4.56 18.25
C VAL A 235 -10.70 5.14 19.48
N PRO A 236 -9.99 5.85 20.39
CA PRO A 236 -10.61 6.51 21.52
C PRO A 236 -11.75 7.44 21.09
N ALA A 237 -12.86 7.44 21.83
CA ALA A 237 -14.06 8.22 21.48
C ALA A 237 -13.76 9.72 21.41
N GLU A 238 -12.89 10.22 22.30
CA GLU A 238 -12.44 11.61 22.30
C GLU A 238 -11.68 11.99 21.01
N TRP A 239 -10.97 11.06 20.38
CA TRP A 239 -10.27 11.32 19.12
C TRP A 239 -11.25 11.34 17.95
N ILE A 240 -12.21 10.40 17.93
CA ILE A 240 -13.29 10.38 16.93
C ILE A 240 -14.04 11.72 16.96
N GLU A 241 -14.40 12.19 18.15
CA GLU A 241 -15.08 13.46 18.33
C GLU A 241 -14.21 14.65 17.89
N TYR A 242 -12.96 14.71 18.35
CA TYR A 242 -12.04 15.81 18.03
C TYR A 242 -11.74 15.93 16.53
N PHE A 243 -11.36 14.83 15.88
CA PHE A 243 -11.06 14.83 14.44
C PHE A 243 -12.34 14.95 13.60
N GLY A 244 -13.48 14.42 14.06
CA GLY A 244 -14.78 14.58 13.40
C GLY A 244 -15.31 16.01 13.41
N LYS A 245 -14.90 16.82 14.40
CA LYS A 245 -15.20 18.26 14.49
C LYS A 245 -14.19 19.14 13.75
N GLY A 246 -13.29 18.56 12.96
CA GLY A 246 -12.26 19.33 12.23
C GLY A 246 -11.11 19.81 13.11
N GLN A 247 -10.79 19.09 14.19
CA GLN A 247 -9.67 19.39 15.11
C GLN A 247 -9.87 20.68 15.92
N VAL A 248 -11.13 21.07 16.14
CA VAL A 248 -11.52 22.16 17.03
C VAL A 248 -11.75 21.59 18.43
N LYS A 249 -11.11 22.18 19.44
CA LYS A 249 -11.27 21.79 20.86
C LYS A 249 -12.59 22.26 21.43
#